data_AF-V2X4S4-F1
#
_entry.id   AF-V2X4S4-F1
#
_cell.length_a   1.000
_cell.length_b   1.000
_cell.length_c   1.000
_cell.angle_alpha   90.00
_cell.angle_beta   90.00
_cell.angle_gamma   90.00
#
_symmetry.space_group_name_H-M   'P 1'
#
loop_
_entity.id
_entity.type
_entity.pdbx_description
1 polymer ?
#
loop_
_entity_poly.entity_id
_entity_poly.type
_entity_poly.pdbx_seq_one_letter_code
_entity_poly.pdbx_strand_id
1 'polypeptide(L)'
;MYGVVRFLDYPRLPATAPEDYPKIIKSGISEDGQHPKSPSITGPDGIVTLLYRIGKPEIIDRLLDFEKTKEFTLRVHTDEKDWYKDVYVKRNRADVEIGFINLDGIWAAHGVRYRIEKEPDSLYYYGKWTPISTADLSLGHHWGGCQNWIRKQGGDITKAIMLHRHYNRRVDIRWSGLSHEDWEVIQIDLLARRIEYNQEAEKQHEEYKAKKAQYLANDREADIWMDFAEIYRQRLACRADCDEKKPRLQYTKCKFTRYCSAECQKDDWKYHKTYCGKEEPIPEECKRYLEDML
;
A
#
# COMPACT_ATOMS: atom_id res chain seq x y z
N MET A 1 10.80 -8.34 8.29
CA MET A 1 10.26 -9.70 7.99
C MET A 1 8.95 -9.57 7.23
N TYR A 2 8.97 -9.89 5.93
CA TYR A 2 7.82 -9.77 5.03
C TYR A 2 6.61 -10.58 5.52
N GLY A 3 5.47 -9.90 5.68
CA GLY A 3 4.19 -10.53 5.93
C GLY A 3 3.60 -11.13 4.64
N VAL A 4 2.66 -12.06 4.78
CA VAL A 4 1.80 -12.47 3.67
C VAL A 4 0.81 -11.33 3.39
N VAL A 5 0.64 -10.91 2.13
CA VAL A 5 -0.33 -9.85 1.79
C VAL A 5 -1.72 -10.21 2.28
N ARG A 6 -2.35 -9.24 2.95
CA ARG A 6 -3.72 -9.34 3.46
C ARG A 6 -4.57 -8.25 2.85
N PHE A 7 -5.75 -8.64 2.38
CA PHE A 7 -6.76 -7.69 1.94
C PHE A 7 -7.74 -7.39 3.07
N LEU A 8 -8.16 -6.13 3.15
CA LEU A 8 -9.22 -5.64 4.02
C LEU A 8 -10.56 -5.99 3.39
N ASP A 9 -11.51 -6.46 4.20
CA ASP A 9 -12.89 -6.59 3.76
C ASP A 9 -13.56 -5.22 3.87
N TYR A 10 -13.81 -4.59 2.72
CA TYR A 10 -14.29 -3.22 2.64
C TYR A 10 -15.62 -3.18 1.88
N PRO A 11 -16.58 -2.32 2.28
CA PRO A 11 -17.84 -2.17 1.56
C PRO A 11 -17.60 -2.01 0.05
N ARG A 12 -18.25 -2.86 -0.75
CA ARG A 12 -18.13 -2.92 -2.22
C ARG A 12 -16.77 -3.39 -2.79
N LEU A 13 -15.74 -3.55 -1.97
CA LEU A 13 -14.45 -4.14 -2.33
C LEU A 13 -14.11 -5.30 -1.39
N PRO A 14 -14.86 -6.43 -1.46
CA PRO A 14 -14.69 -7.52 -0.52
C PRO A 14 -13.33 -8.21 -0.72
N ALA A 15 -12.72 -8.64 0.38
CA ALA A 15 -11.41 -9.32 0.34
C ALA A 15 -11.44 -10.68 -0.41
N THR A 16 -12.64 -11.23 -0.60
CA THR A 16 -12.91 -12.46 -1.34
C THR A 16 -13.05 -12.25 -2.85
N ALA A 17 -12.99 -11.01 -3.34
CA ALA A 17 -13.07 -10.75 -4.76
C ALA A 17 -11.90 -11.38 -5.55
N PRO A 18 -12.13 -11.83 -6.80
CA PRO A 18 -11.09 -12.42 -7.63
C PRO A 18 -9.94 -11.44 -7.90
N GLU A 19 -8.82 -11.94 -8.48
CA GLU A 19 -7.59 -11.16 -8.69
C GLU A 19 -7.79 -9.90 -9.53
N ASP A 20 -8.71 -9.95 -10.49
CA ASP A 20 -9.06 -8.89 -11.43
C ASP A 20 -10.05 -7.87 -10.87
N TYR A 21 -10.41 -7.97 -9.59
CA TYR A 21 -11.19 -6.96 -8.88
C TYR A 21 -10.28 -6.21 -7.90
N PRO A 22 -10.30 -4.86 -7.90
CA PRO A 22 -9.49 -4.07 -6.97
C PRO A 22 -9.80 -4.42 -5.52
N LYS A 23 -8.76 -4.55 -4.69
CA LYS A 23 -8.88 -4.83 -3.25
C LYS A 23 -7.98 -3.92 -2.43
N ILE A 24 -8.44 -3.57 -1.24
CA ILE A 24 -7.66 -2.74 -0.32
C ILE A 24 -6.67 -3.63 0.43
N ILE A 25 -5.38 -3.31 0.34
CA ILE A 25 -4.31 -3.99 1.05
C ILE A 25 -4.29 -3.49 2.48
N LYS A 26 -4.58 -4.39 3.42
CA LYS A 26 -4.43 -4.15 4.85
C LYS A 26 -2.95 -4.10 5.21
N SER A 27 -2.21 -5.17 4.90
CA SER A 27 -0.80 -5.33 5.28
C SER A 27 -0.08 -6.41 4.48
N GLY A 28 1.21 -6.63 4.78
CA GLY A 28 2.04 -7.68 4.16
C GLY A 28 2.92 -7.22 3.00
N ILE A 29 3.12 -5.90 2.85
CA ILE A 29 4.14 -5.31 1.97
C ILE A 29 5.09 -4.51 2.86
N SER A 30 6.40 -4.78 2.78
CA SER A 30 7.45 -4.11 3.54
C SER A 30 8.67 -3.81 2.66
N GLU A 31 9.68 -3.14 3.21
CA GLU A 31 10.95 -2.88 2.52
C GLU A 31 11.66 -4.19 2.09
N ASP A 32 11.55 -5.24 2.92
CA ASP A 32 12.04 -6.59 2.61
C ASP A 32 11.24 -7.28 1.47
N GLY A 33 10.23 -6.62 0.91
CA GLY A 33 9.39 -7.12 -0.17
C GLY A 33 8.09 -7.79 0.30
N GLN A 34 7.70 -8.83 -0.46
CA GLN A 34 6.43 -9.55 -0.32
C GLN A 34 6.73 -11.05 -0.18
N HIS A 35 6.08 -11.73 0.78
CA HIS A 35 6.29 -13.16 0.97
C HIS A 35 5.89 -13.95 -0.31
N PRO A 36 6.64 -14.97 -0.77
CA PRO A 36 6.36 -15.70 -2.02
C PRO A 36 4.98 -16.37 -2.10
N LYS A 37 4.39 -16.69 -0.94
CA LYS A 37 3.02 -17.25 -0.84
C LYS A 37 1.91 -16.20 -0.77
N SER A 38 2.25 -14.92 -0.88
CA SER A 38 1.26 -13.86 -0.88
C SER A 38 0.35 -13.99 -2.11
N PRO A 39 -0.93 -13.63 -1.99
CA PRO A 39 -1.76 -13.45 -3.17
C PRO A 39 -1.12 -12.41 -4.10
N SER A 40 -1.42 -12.54 -5.40
CA SER A 40 -1.06 -11.52 -6.38
C SER A 40 -1.63 -10.16 -5.98
N ILE A 41 -0.85 -9.11 -6.23
CA ILE A 41 -1.26 -7.72 -6.11
C ILE A 41 -1.16 -7.07 -7.49
N THR A 42 -2.09 -6.18 -7.77
CA THR A 42 -2.24 -5.49 -9.06
C THR A 42 -2.16 -3.98 -8.86
N GLY A 43 -1.98 -3.22 -9.95
CA GLY A 43 -1.98 -1.74 -9.87
C GLY A 43 -3.27 -1.18 -9.24
N PRO A 44 -4.47 -1.66 -9.62
CA PRO A 44 -5.72 -1.24 -9.02
C PRO A 44 -5.77 -1.44 -7.50
N ASP A 45 -5.22 -2.54 -6.98
CA ASP A 45 -5.12 -2.77 -5.52
C ASP A 45 -4.35 -1.64 -4.84
N GLY A 46 -3.22 -1.22 -5.42
CA GLY A 46 -2.42 -0.12 -4.89
C GLY A 46 -3.15 1.22 -4.92
N ILE A 47 -3.91 1.51 -5.97
CA ILE A 47 -4.67 2.76 -6.09
C ILE A 47 -5.83 2.81 -5.10
N VAL A 48 -6.64 1.77 -4.98
CA VAL A 48 -7.74 1.76 -4.00
C VAL A 48 -7.21 1.77 -2.57
N THR A 49 -6.07 1.12 -2.31
CA THR A 49 -5.39 1.19 -1.01
C THR A 49 -4.89 2.61 -0.72
N LEU A 50 -4.32 3.29 -1.72
CA LEU A 50 -3.89 4.68 -1.58
C LEU A 50 -5.06 5.59 -1.22
N LEU A 51 -6.17 5.51 -1.96
CA LEU A 51 -7.35 6.34 -1.71
C LEU A 51 -7.98 6.05 -0.35
N TYR A 52 -8.02 4.77 0.04
CA TYR A 52 -8.47 4.36 1.38
C TYR A 52 -7.59 4.97 2.48
N ARG A 53 -6.26 4.87 2.35
CA ARG A 53 -5.30 5.40 3.34
C ARG A 53 -5.25 6.93 3.38
N ILE A 54 -5.67 7.60 2.31
CA ILE A 54 -5.87 9.06 2.29
C ILE A 54 -7.06 9.48 3.17
N GLY A 55 -7.95 8.55 3.52
CA GLY A 55 -9.13 8.84 4.33
C GLY A 55 -10.28 9.44 3.54
N LYS A 56 -10.29 9.28 2.22
CA LYS A 56 -11.33 9.77 1.30
C LYS A 56 -12.00 8.62 0.55
N PRO A 57 -12.69 7.71 1.26
CA PRO A 57 -13.28 6.52 0.67
C PRO A 57 -14.31 6.83 -0.43
N GLU A 58 -15.00 7.96 -0.37
CA GLU A 58 -15.95 8.43 -1.38
C GLU A 58 -15.30 8.63 -2.76
N ILE A 59 -13.98 8.86 -2.81
CA ILE A 59 -13.24 8.97 -4.08
C ILE A 59 -13.08 7.59 -4.73
N ILE A 60 -13.03 6.51 -3.93
CA ILE A 60 -13.01 5.14 -4.44
C ILE A 60 -14.29 4.88 -5.25
N ASP A 61 -15.44 5.34 -4.77
CA ASP A 61 -16.70 5.22 -5.51
C ASP A 61 -16.63 5.92 -6.87
N ARG A 62 -16.01 7.10 -6.95
CA ARG A 62 -15.83 7.86 -8.21
C ARG A 62 -14.82 7.21 -9.15
N LEU A 63 -13.77 6.59 -8.61
CA LEU A 63 -12.82 5.83 -9.40
C LEU A 63 -13.50 4.62 -10.06
N LEU A 64 -14.35 3.91 -9.31
CA LEU A 64 -14.94 2.64 -9.74
C LEU A 64 -16.24 2.80 -10.55
N ASP A 65 -17.00 3.89 -10.36
CA ASP A 65 -18.23 4.19 -11.13
C ASP A 65 -17.89 4.79 -12.50
N PHE A 66 -17.59 3.91 -13.46
CA PHE A 66 -17.25 4.32 -14.82
C PHE A 66 -18.45 4.72 -15.70
N GLU A 67 -19.67 4.49 -15.23
CA GLU A 67 -20.90 4.87 -15.93
C GLU A 67 -21.23 6.34 -15.67
N LYS A 68 -21.19 6.78 -14.41
CA LYS A 68 -21.50 8.18 -14.02
C LYS A 68 -20.27 9.08 -14.06
N THR A 69 -19.12 8.57 -13.64
CA THR A 69 -17.86 9.31 -13.71
C THR A 69 -17.16 8.94 -15.01
N LYS A 70 -17.32 9.77 -16.03
CA LYS A 70 -16.73 9.55 -17.36
C LYS A 70 -15.22 9.76 -17.37
N GLU A 71 -14.72 10.73 -16.63
CA GLU A 71 -13.28 11.01 -16.57
C GLU A 71 -12.83 11.03 -15.11
N PHE A 72 -11.66 10.48 -14.84
CA PHE A 72 -11.04 10.52 -13.52
C PHE A 72 -9.53 10.64 -13.67
N THR A 73 -8.91 11.55 -12.92
CA THR A 73 -7.47 11.71 -12.86
C THR A 73 -7.01 11.81 -11.43
N LEU A 74 -5.93 11.11 -11.12
CA LEU A 74 -5.23 11.16 -9.84
C LEU A 74 -3.75 11.35 -10.16
N ARG A 75 -3.09 12.24 -9.41
CA ARG A 75 -1.64 12.39 -9.43
C ARG A 75 -1.13 12.47 -8.00
N VAL A 76 -0.11 11.70 -7.70
CA VAL A 76 0.59 11.74 -6.42
C VAL A 76 1.97 12.30 -6.67
N HIS A 77 2.24 13.45 -6.05
CA HIS A 77 3.50 14.17 -6.20
C HIS A 77 4.44 13.74 -5.10
N THR A 78 5.57 13.16 -5.50
CA THR A 78 6.62 12.77 -4.55
C THR A 78 7.38 13.99 -4.02
N ASP A 79 7.33 15.10 -4.76
CA ASP A 79 8.11 16.33 -4.56
C ASP A 79 9.64 16.10 -4.64
N GLU A 80 10.05 14.91 -5.11
CA GLU A 80 11.42 14.42 -5.11
C GLU A 80 11.90 14.28 -6.55
N LYS A 81 13.01 14.94 -6.88
CA LYS A 81 13.46 15.08 -8.27
C LYS A 81 14.42 14.01 -8.74
N ASP A 82 14.97 13.20 -7.83
CA ASP A 82 16.11 12.34 -8.16
C ASP A 82 15.81 10.84 -7.98
N TRP A 83 14.99 10.47 -7.00
CA TRP A 83 14.87 9.07 -6.55
C TRP A 83 13.47 8.48 -6.69
N TYR A 84 12.44 9.30 -6.54
CA TYR A 84 11.04 8.84 -6.58
C TYR A 84 10.32 9.43 -7.78
N LYS A 85 9.41 8.64 -8.34
CA LYS A 85 8.59 9.04 -9.47
C LYS A 85 7.18 9.30 -8.99
N ASP A 86 6.55 10.35 -9.49
CA ASP A 86 5.14 10.60 -9.26
C ASP A 86 4.31 9.42 -9.77
N VAL A 87 3.22 9.10 -9.09
CA VAL A 87 2.25 8.11 -9.56
C VAL A 87 1.08 8.83 -10.20
N TYR A 88 0.54 8.28 -11.29
CA TYR A 88 -0.67 8.79 -11.92
C TYR A 88 -1.70 7.69 -12.16
N VAL A 89 -2.96 8.12 -12.20
CA VAL A 89 -4.07 7.37 -12.79
C VAL A 89 -4.81 8.29 -13.75
N LYS A 90 -5.08 7.79 -14.94
CA LYS A 90 -6.00 8.39 -15.90
C LYS A 90 -7.07 7.37 -16.23
N ARG A 91 -8.33 7.73 -16.10
CA ARG A 91 -9.45 6.91 -16.52
C ARG A 91 -10.37 7.71 -17.42
N ASN A 92 -10.71 7.12 -18.55
CA ASN A 92 -11.75 7.57 -19.45
C ASN A 92 -12.76 6.43 -19.64
N ARG A 93 -13.93 6.57 -19.01
CA ARG A 93 -14.97 5.55 -18.92
C ARG A 93 -14.35 4.25 -18.39
N ALA A 94 -14.50 3.17 -19.15
CA ALA A 94 -13.98 1.86 -18.82
C ALA A 94 -12.46 1.70 -19.05
N ASP A 95 -11.79 2.66 -19.68
CA ASP A 95 -10.36 2.58 -19.96
C ASP A 95 -9.56 3.27 -18.86
N VAL A 96 -8.62 2.55 -18.25
CA VAL A 96 -7.77 3.06 -17.17
C VAL A 96 -6.31 2.89 -17.53
N GLU A 97 -5.49 3.87 -17.19
CA GLU A 97 -4.03 3.81 -17.26
C GLU A 97 -3.45 4.20 -15.90
N ILE A 98 -2.53 3.39 -15.38
CA ILE A 98 -1.85 3.59 -14.10
C ILE A 98 -0.34 3.53 -14.35
N GLY A 99 0.41 4.51 -13.88
CA GLY A 99 1.85 4.50 -14.12
C GLY A 99 2.62 5.52 -13.29
N PHE A 100 3.84 5.77 -13.74
CA PHE A 100 4.76 6.74 -13.14
C PHE A 100 5.00 7.92 -14.08
N ILE A 101 5.26 9.11 -13.54
CA ILE A 101 5.77 10.25 -14.32
C ILE A 101 7.26 10.36 -14.02
N ASN A 102 8.09 10.51 -15.06
CA ASN A 102 9.52 10.61 -14.88
C ASN A 102 9.93 12.02 -14.42
N LEU A 103 11.22 12.19 -14.15
CA LEU A 103 11.81 13.40 -13.60
C LEU A 103 11.68 14.62 -14.53
N ASP A 104 11.56 14.40 -15.84
CA ASP A 104 11.39 15.47 -16.84
C ASP A 104 9.93 15.94 -16.98
N GLY A 105 9.02 15.43 -16.13
CA GLY A 105 7.58 15.65 -16.28
C GLY A 105 6.99 14.96 -17.51
N ILE A 106 7.80 14.15 -18.21
CA ILE A 106 7.36 13.28 -19.28
C ILE A 106 6.70 12.08 -18.62
N TRP A 107 5.53 11.72 -19.11
CA TRP A 107 4.81 10.53 -18.65
C TRP A 107 5.78 9.35 -18.82
N ALA A 108 6.26 8.78 -17.71
CA ALA A 108 7.30 7.77 -17.80
C ALA A 108 6.76 6.67 -18.68
N ALA A 109 7.56 6.28 -19.65
CA ALA A 109 7.17 5.35 -20.68
C ALA A 109 6.44 4.12 -20.08
N HIS A 110 5.19 3.93 -20.52
CA HIS A 110 4.36 2.71 -20.41
C HIS A 110 3.74 2.38 -19.04
N GLY A 111 2.75 3.18 -18.60
CA GLY A 111 1.80 2.76 -17.56
C GLY A 111 1.02 1.50 -17.95
N VAL A 112 0.53 0.75 -16.95
CA VAL A 112 -0.32 -0.42 -17.15
C VAL A 112 -1.75 0.02 -17.47
N ARG A 113 -2.31 -0.51 -18.56
CA ARG A 113 -3.68 -0.21 -18.99
C ARG A 113 -4.65 -1.31 -18.58
N TYR A 114 -5.86 -0.93 -18.25
CA TYR A 114 -6.94 -1.83 -17.84
C TYR A 114 -8.24 -1.47 -18.56
N ARG A 115 -9.03 -2.49 -18.91
CA ARG A 115 -10.43 -2.36 -19.31
C ARG A 115 -11.30 -2.76 -18.13
N ILE A 116 -12.27 -1.92 -17.77
CA ILE A 116 -13.32 -2.24 -16.82
C ILE A 116 -14.48 -2.89 -17.57
N GLU A 117 -14.83 -4.13 -17.21
CA GLU A 117 -15.89 -4.90 -17.84
C GLU A 117 -16.97 -5.23 -16.81
N LYS A 118 -18.22 -4.87 -17.11
CA LYS A 118 -19.36 -5.22 -16.27
C LYS A 118 -19.87 -6.59 -16.69
N GLU A 119 -19.71 -7.56 -15.79
CA GLU A 119 -20.22 -8.89 -15.97
C GLU A 119 -21.70 -8.92 -15.54
N PRO A 120 -22.65 -9.29 -16.42
CA PRO A 120 -24.10 -9.20 -16.14
C PRO A 120 -24.53 -9.92 -14.87
N ASP A 121 -23.88 -11.05 -14.56
CA ASP A 121 -24.21 -11.92 -13.42
C ASP A 121 -23.21 -11.78 -12.26
N SER A 122 -22.39 -10.73 -12.25
CA SER A 122 -21.39 -10.55 -11.20
C SER A 122 -22.02 -10.19 -9.86
N LEU A 123 -21.55 -10.86 -8.81
CA LEU A 123 -21.88 -10.56 -7.42
C LEU A 123 -21.15 -9.31 -6.90
N TYR A 124 -20.24 -8.75 -7.69
CA TYR A 124 -19.43 -7.59 -7.32
C TYR A 124 -20.05 -6.30 -7.84
N TYR A 125 -20.00 -5.26 -7.01
CA TYR A 125 -20.67 -4.00 -7.29
C TYR A 125 -20.05 -3.22 -8.47
N TYR A 126 -18.78 -3.46 -8.77
CA TYR A 126 -18.04 -2.79 -9.84
C TYR A 126 -17.58 -3.79 -10.89
N GLY A 127 -17.18 -3.29 -12.06
CA GLY A 127 -16.67 -4.14 -13.12
C GLY A 127 -15.29 -4.72 -12.81
N LYS A 128 -14.99 -5.84 -13.47
CA LYS A 128 -13.69 -6.50 -13.51
C LYS A 128 -12.67 -5.64 -14.24
N TRP A 129 -11.45 -5.53 -13.71
CA TRP A 129 -10.34 -4.76 -14.29
C TRP A 129 -9.36 -5.70 -15.02
N THR A 130 -9.60 -5.89 -16.31
CA THR A 130 -8.77 -6.75 -17.15
C THR A 130 -7.56 -5.97 -17.68
N PRO A 131 -6.31 -6.37 -17.38
CA PRO A 131 -5.13 -5.70 -17.92
C PRO A 131 -5.03 -5.90 -19.44
N ILE A 132 -4.87 -4.80 -20.16
CA ILE A 132 -4.70 -4.77 -21.62
C ILE A 132 -3.22 -4.54 -21.93
N SER A 133 -2.67 -5.27 -22.89
CA SER A 133 -1.34 -5.00 -23.42
C SER A 133 -1.24 -3.55 -23.92
N THR A 134 -0.13 -2.89 -23.65
CA THR A 134 0.14 -1.50 -24.05
C THR A 134 0.29 -1.31 -25.56
N ALA A 135 0.24 -2.40 -26.34
CA ALA A 135 0.40 -2.42 -27.80
C ALA A 135 -0.73 -1.72 -28.60
N ASP A 136 -1.98 -1.74 -28.13
CA ASP A 136 -3.09 -1.69 -29.10
C ASP A 136 -3.77 -0.33 -29.33
N LEU A 137 -3.43 0.75 -28.64
CA LEU A 137 -4.29 1.95 -28.69
C LEU A 137 -3.62 3.30 -29.01
N SER A 138 -2.29 3.36 -29.14
CA SER A 138 -1.66 4.62 -29.53
C SER A 138 -0.26 4.42 -30.08
N LEU A 139 -0.09 4.70 -31.38
CA LEU A 139 1.18 5.07 -32.04
C LEU A 139 2.09 3.96 -32.59
N GLY A 140 1.60 2.76 -32.91
CA GLY A 140 2.34 1.84 -33.80
C GLY A 140 3.70 1.33 -33.28
N HIS A 141 4.00 1.52 -31.99
CA HIS A 141 5.16 0.92 -31.36
C HIS A 141 4.75 -0.41 -30.72
N HIS A 142 5.26 -1.51 -31.29
CA HIS A 142 4.97 -2.87 -30.83
C HIS A 142 5.61 -3.11 -29.46
N TRP A 143 4.84 -2.94 -28.40
CA TRP A 143 5.17 -3.49 -27.09
C TRP A 143 4.45 -4.82 -26.91
N GLY A 144 5.12 -5.91 -27.29
CA GLY A 144 4.70 -7.25 -26.93
C GLY A 144 5.09 -7.56 -25.48
N GLY A 145 4.11 -7.68 -24.58
CA GLY A 145 4.32 -8.17 -23.22
C GLY A 145 3.35 -9.31 -22.93
N CYS A 146 3.84 -10.43 -22.41
CA CYS A 146 2.93 -11.47 -21.92
C CYS A 146 2.16 -10.97 -20.69
N GLN A 147 0.98 -11.54 -20.42
CA GLN A 147 0.16 -11.21 -19.25
C GLN A 147 0.95 -11.19 -17.93
N ASN A 148 1.95 -12.08 -17.79
CA ASN A 148 2.82 -12.12 -16.61
C ASN A 148 3.62 -10.83 -16.41
N TRP A 149 4.12 -10.22 -17.49
CA TRP A 149 4.90 -8.98 -17.42
C TRP A 149 4.01 -7.81 -17.01
N ILE A 150 2.81 -7.71 -17.58
CA ILE A 150 1.84 -6.64 -17.28
C ILE A 150 1.41 -6.71 -15.80
N ARG A 151 1.10 -7.91 -15.32
CA ARG A 151 0.76 -8.12 -13.90
C ARG A 151 1.92 -7.78 -12.97
N LYS A 152 3.15 -8.14 -13.34
CA LYS A 152 4.35 -7.78 -12.57
C LYS A 152 4.51 -6.26 -12.45
N GLN A 153 4.35 -5.53 -13.55
CA GLN A 153 4.38 -4.06 -13.52
C GLN A 153 3.30 -3.47 -12.62
N GLY A 154 2.07 -3.98 -12.70
CA GLY A 154 0.99 -3.56 -11.81
C GLY A 154 1.33 -3.78 -10.34
N GLY A 155 1.88 -4.95 -10.00
CA GLY A 155 2.34 -5.26 -8.65
C GLY A 155 3.50 -4.36 -8.19
N ASP A 156 4.42 -4.00 -9.09
CA ASP A 156 5.54 -3.11 -8.77
C ASP A 156 5.08 -1.67 -8.52
N ILE A 157 4.07 -1.18 -9.24
CA ILE A 157 3.39 0.10 -8.93
C ILE A 157 2.83 0.07 -7.51
N THR A 158 2.11 -0.99 -7.16
CA THR A 158 1.50 -1.14 -5.83
C THR A 158 2.54 -1.20 -4.72
N LYS A 159 3.65 -1.90 -4.94
CA LYS A 159 4.76 -1.90 -3.98
C LYS A 159 5.37 -0.52 -3.81
N ALA A 160 5.59 0.22 -4.91
CA ALA A 160 6.13 1.57 -4.84
C ALA A 160 5.21 2.51 -4.04
N ILE A 161 3.90 2.46 -4.28
CA ILE A 161 2.88 3.21 -3.52
C ILE A 161 3.01 2.94 -2.02
N MET A 162 3.13 1.66 -1.66
CA MET A 162 3.16 1.23 -0.26
C MET A 162 4.49 1.57 0.41
N LEU A 163 5.61 1.27 -0.25
CA LEU A 163 6.97 1.48 0.25
C LEU A 163 7.27 2.96 0.46
N HIS A 164 6.97 3.79 -0.55
CA HIS A 164 7.27 5.22 -0.50
C HIS A 164 6.16 6.04 0.16
N ARG A 165 5.20 5.34 0.81
CA ARG A 165 4.06 5.91 1.54
C ARG A 165 3.38 7.03 0.75
N HIS A 166 3.08 6.76 -0.52
CA HIS A 166 2.51 7.76 -1.43
C HIS A 166 1.19 8.36 -0.93
N TYR A 167 0.46 7.65 -0.08
CA TYR A 167 -0.72 8.16 0.61
C TYR A 167 -0.43 9.28 1.63
N ASN A 168 0.82 9.57 1.96
CA ASN A 168 1.24 10.70 2.81
C ASN A 168 1.82 11.87 1.99
N ARG A 169 1.79 11.78 0.66
CA ARG A 169 2.33 12.78 -0.26
C ARG A 169 1.26 13.76 -0.73
N ARG A 170 1.65 14.78 -1.50
CA ARG A 170 0.66 15.70 -2.12
C ARG A 170 -0.11 14.93 -3.20
N VAL A 171 -1.43 15.09 -3.21
CA VAL A 171 -2.31 14.36 -4.12
C VAL A 171 -3.27 15.31 -4.82
N ASP A 172 -3.25 15.30 -6.14
CA ASP A 172 -4.21 16.02 -6.97
C ASP A 172 -5.22 15.02 -7.51
N ILE A 173 -6.51 15.30 -7.32
CA ILE A 173 -7.60 14.43 -7.76
C ILE A 173 -8.63 15.26 -8.50
N ARG A 174 -9.14 14.73 -9.62
CA ARG A 174 -10.18 15.36 -10.41
C ARG A 174 -11.04 14.31 -11.08
N TRP A 175 -12.32 14.64 -11.32
CA TRP A 175 -13.19 13.79 -12.12
C TRP A 175 -14.31 14.58 -12.80
N SER A 176 -14.93 13.99 -13.81
CA SER A 176 -16.04 14.59 -14.53
C SER A 176 -17.25 14.80 -13.62
N GLY A 177 -17.81 16.01 -13.62
CA GLY A 177 -18.95 16.36 -12.77
C GLY A 177 -18.57 16.88 -11.38
N LEU A 178 -17.28 16.96 -11.05
CA LEU A 178 -16.80 17.67 -9.86
C LEU A 178 -16.83 19.18 -10.14
N SER A 179 -17.54 19.95 -9.30
CA SER A 179 -17.53 21.40 -9.39
C SER A 179 -16.16 21.95 -8.98
N HIS A 180 -15.85 23.20 -9.36
CA HIS A 180 -14.60 23.82 -8.95
C HIS A 180 -14.55 24.04 -7.43
N GLU A 181 -15.66 24.46 -6.83
CA GLU A 181 -15.78 24.69 -5.39
C GLU A 181 -15.56 23.39 -4.60
N ASP A 182 -16.21 22.28 -4.99
CA ASP A 182 -16.00 20.99 -4.34
C ASP A 182 -14.56 20.49 -4.49
N TRP A 183 -13.96 20.74 -5.66
CA TRP A 183 -12.56 20.41 -5.90
C TRP A 183 -11.64 21.18 -4.95
N GLU A 184 -11.84 22.48 -4.78
CA GLU A 184 -11.06 23.30 -3.85
C GLU A 184 -11.18 22.80 -2.41
N VAL A 185 -12.40 22.46 -1.97
CA VAL A 185 -12.63 21.90 -0.62
C VAL A 185 -11.84 20.61 -0.42
N ILE A 186 -11.85 19.70 -1.39
CA ILE A 186 -11.06 18.46 -1.33
C ILE A 186 -9.56 18.76 -1.26
N GLN A 187 -9.06 19.70 -2.07
CA GLN A 187 -7.63 20.04 -2.09
C GLN A 187 -7.17 20.67 -0.77
N ILE A 188 -7.99 21.53 -0.16
CA ILE A 188 -7.71 22.14 1.14
C ILE A 188 -7.60 21.06 2.22
N ASP A 189 -8.54 20.12 2.25
CA ASP A 189 -8.53 19.03 3.22
C ASP A 189 -7.31 18.11 3.06
N LEU A 190 -6.97 17.73 1.81
CA LEU A 190 -5.77 16.95 1.53
C LEU A 190 -4.48 17.67 1.94
N LEU A 191 -4.44 19.00 1.78
CA LEU A 191 -3.31 19.81 2.22
C LEU A 191 -3.20 19.87 3.75
N ALA A 192 -4.32 20.08 4.46
CA ALA A 192 -4.35 20.10 5.92
C ALA A 192 -3.82 18.79 6.50
N ARG A 193 -4.31 17.64 5.99
CA ARG A 193 -3.83 16.31 6.37
C ARG A 193 -2.32 16.13 6.16
N ARG A 194 -1.78 16.63 5.04
CA ARG A 194 -0.34 16.57 4.76
C ARG A 194 0.47 17.39 5.76
N ILE A 195 -0.01 18.58 6.13
CA ILE A 195 0.63 19.43 7.13
C ILE A 195 0.71 18.72 8.47
N GLU A 196 -0.41 18.15 8.95
CA GLU A 196 -0.47 17.39 10.20
C GLU A 196 0.51 16.20 10.18
N TYR A 197 0.53 15.44 9.08
CA TYR A 197 1.46 14.33 8.93
C TYR A 197 2.93 14.78 8.98
N ASN A 198 3.28 15.86 8.28
CA ASN A 198 4.65 16.36 8.26
C ASN A 198 5.10 16.85 9.64
N GLN A 199 4.22 17.50 10.40
CA GLN A 199 4.49 17.93 11.77
C GLN A 199 4.74 16.73 12.70
N GLU A 200 3.92 15.69 12.61
CA GLU A 200 4.10 14.47 13.40
C GLU A 200 5.37 13.72 12.98
N ALA A 201 5.68 13.66 11.69
CA ALA A 201 6.91 13.04 11.18
C ALA A 201 8.17 13.80 11.65
N GLU A 202 8.14 15.13 11.65
CA GLU A 202 9.22 15.97 12.17
C GLU A 202 9.41 15.74 13.67
N LYS A 203 8.33 15.69 14.44
CA LYS A 203 8.38 15.36 15.87
C LYS A 203 8.99 13.99 16.11
N GLN A 204 8.55 12.96 15.38
CA GLN A 204 9.10 11.60 15.47
C GLN A 204 10.59 11.56 15.10
N HIS A 205 11.01 12.34 14.10
CA HIS A 205 12.42 12.45 13.70
C HIS A 205 13.28 13.09 14.79
N GLU A 206 12.79 14.16 15.42
CA GLU A 206 13.50 14.79 16.54
C GLU A 206 13.55 13.88 17.78
N GLU A 207 12.47 13.14 18.08
CA GLU A 207 12.48 12.10 19.12
C GLU A 207 13.48 10.98 18.79
N TYR A 208 13.57 10.56 17.52
CA TYR A 208 14.55 9.58 17.07
C TYR A 208 15.98 10.10 17.25
N LYS A 209 16.29 11.32 16.82
CA LYS A 209 17.61 11.95 17.01
C LYS A 209 17.96 12.05 18.48
N ALA A 210 17.02 12.49 19.32
CA ALA A 210 17.24 12.62 20.76
C ALA A 210 17.54 11.27 21.40
N LYS A 211 16.81 10.20 21.03
CA LYS A 211 17.11 8.83 21.46
C LYS A 211 18.47 8.38 20.95
N LYS A 212 18.76 8.54 19.65
CA LYS A 212 20.04 8.15 19.04
C LYS A 212 21.24 8.81 19.73
N ALA A 213 21.13 10.09 20.07
CA ALA A 213 22.17 10.83 20.78
C ALA A 213 22.51 10.26 22.17
N GLN A 214 21.58 9.52 22.82
CA GLN A 214 21.82 8.87 24.10
C GLN A 214 22.74 7.63 24.00
N TYR A 215 22.94 7.07 22.80
CA TYR A 215 23.62 5.76 22.61
C TYR A 215 25.05 5.85 22.04
N LEU A 216 25.72 6.99 22.11
CA LEU A 216 26.99 7.23 21.37
C LEU A 216 28.21 6.40 21.83
N ALA A 217 28.77 5.64 20.88
CA ALA A 217 30.21 5.48 20.66
C ALA A 217 30.55 5.12 19.18
N ASN A 218 29.63 4.46 18.46
CA ASN A 218 29.80 4.13 17.05
C ASN A 218 28.45 4.30 16.30
N ASP A 219 28.34 5.36 15.50
CA ASP A 219 27.09 5.80 14.84
C ASP A 219 26.41 4.68 14.03
N ARG A 220 27.22 3.82 13.42
CA ARG A 220 26.77 2.68 12.62
C ARG A 220 26.19 1.54 13.46
N GLU A 221 26.72 1.29 14.65
CA GLU A 221 26.16 0.26 15.55
C GLU A 221 24.82 0.73 16.10
N ALA A 222 24.69 2.00 16.46
CA ALA A 222 23.43 2.56 16.95
C ALA A 222 22.30 2.46 15.91
N ASP A 223 22.57 2.76 14.63
CA ASP A 223 21.58 2.60 13.56
C ASP A 223 21.16 1.14 13.38
N ILE A 224 22.13 0.21 13.32
CA ILE A 224 21.85 -1.23 13.21
C ILE A 224 20.96 -1.70 14.37
N TRP A 225 21.27 -1.28 15.61
CA TRP A 225 20.50 -1.67 16.79
C TRP A 225 19.10 -1.04 16.82
N MET A 226 18.95 0.21 16.38
CA MET A 226 17.64 0.86 16.30
C MET A 226 16.74 0.20 15.24
N ASP A 227 17.30 -0.17 14.09
CA ASP A 227 16.61 -0.93 13.05
C ASP A 227 16.18 -2.30 13.57
N PHE A 228 17.07 -3.01 14.25
CA PHE A 228 16.74 -4.28 14.91
C PHE A 228 15.64 -4.11 15.96
N ALA A 229 15.73 -3.10 16.82
CA ALA A 229 14.73 -2.85 17.85
C ALA A 229 13.34 -2.60 17.26
N GLU A 230 13.26 -1.86 16.15
CA GLU A 230 11.98 -1.65 15.44
C GLU A 230 11.45 -2.93 14.80
N ILE A 231 12.31 -3.71 14.13
CA ILE A 231 11.94 -5.03 13.59
C ILE A 231 11.37 -5.92 14.69
N TYR A 232 12.00 -5.96 15.86
CA TYR A 232 11.52 -6.81 16.95
C TYR A 232 10.28 -6.25 17.64
N ARG A 233 10.13 -4.93 17.77
CA ARG A 233 8.85 -4.32 18.19
C ARG A 233 7.70 -4.78 17.30
N GLN A 234 7.90 -4.78 15.98
CA GLN A 234 6.89 -5.28 15.03
C GLN A 234 6.61 -6.78 15.18
N ARG A 235 7.63 -7.59 15.54
CA ARG A 235 7.44 -9.03 15.82
C ARG A 235 6.75 -9.29 17.16
N LEU A 236 6.87 -8.37 18.12
CA LEU A 236 6.19 -8.42 19.41
C LEU A 236 4.75 -7.88 19.36
N ALA A 237 4.42 -7.03 18.39
CA ALA A 237 3.08 -6.50 18.16
C ALA A 237 2.07 -7.57 17.69
N CYS A 238 0.78 -7.23 17.76
CA CYS A 238 -0.29 -8.13 17.34
C CYS A 238 -0.17 -8.40 15.84
N ARG A 239 0.01 -9.68 15.48
CA ARG A 239 0.25 -10.07 14.10
C ARG A 239 -0.93 -9.78 13.18
N ALA A 240 -2.14 -9.65 13.72
CA ALA A 240 -3.33 -9.29 12.95
C ALA A 240 -3.33 -7.83 12.44
N ASP A 241 -2.32 -7.05 12.83
CA ASP A 241 -2.16 -5.64 12.46
C ASP A 241 -3.37 -4.80 12.90
N CYS A 242 -3.63 -4.85 14.20
CA CYS A 242 -4.70 -4.11 14.89
C CYS A 242 -4.13 -3.03 15.82
N ASP A 243 -2.91 -2.57 15.54
CA ASP A 243 -2.15 -1.56 16.28
C ASP A 243 -1.78 -1.88 17.75
N GLU A 244 -2.21 -3.03 18.29
CA GLU A 244 -1.78 -3.49 19.62
C GLU A 244 -0.29 -3.88 19.61
N LYS A 245 0.53 -3.18 20.41
CA LYS A 245 1.99 -3.32 20.44
C LYS A 245 2.47 -4.34 21.48
N LYS A 246 1.66 -4.67 22.49
CA LYS A 246 2.00 -5.62 23.57
C LYS A 246 0.94 -6.73 23.74
N PRO A 247 0.64 -7.50 22.67
CA PRO A 247 -0.25 -8.66 22.75
C PRO A 247 0.24 -9.71 23.76
N ARG A 248 -0.70 -10.24 24.55
CA ARG A 248 -0.45 -11.28 25.56
C ARG A 248 -0.68 -12.70 25.05
N LEU A 249 -1.53 -12.88 24.04
CA LEU A 249 -1.84 -14.21 23.50
C LEU A 249 -0.73 -14.63 22.54
N GLN A 250 0.03 -15.65 22.89
CA GLN A 250 1.07 -16.23 22.05
C GLN A 250 0.55 -17.51 21.40
N TYR A 251 0.80 -17.68 20.10
CA TYR A 251 0.38 -18.91 19.43
C TYR A 251 1.20 -20.10 19.92
N THR A 252 0.52 -21.13 20.42
CA THR A 252 1.14 -22.23 21.15
C THR A 252 2.08 -23.10 20.31
N LYS A 253 1.83 -23.23 19.00
CA LYS A 253 2.66 -24.10 18.13
C LYS A 253 3.97 -23.43 17.72
N CYS A 254 3.92 -22.22 17.16
CA CYS A 254 5.14 -21.55 16.72
C CYS A 254 5.83 -20.79 17.87
N LYS A 255 5.08 -20.32 18.87
CA LYS A 255 5.57 -19.44 19.94
C LYS A 255 6.24 -18.14 19.46
N PHE A 256 6.20 -17.82 18.17
CA PHE A 256 6.78 -16.58 17.65
C PHE A 256 5.73 -15.50 17.42
N THR A 257 4.52 -15.92 17.07
CA THR A 257 3.43 -15.01 16.70
C THR A 257 2.58 -14.68 17.91
N ARG A 258 2.26 -13.39 18.06
CA ARG A 258 1.42 -12.88 19.14
C ARG A 258 0.16 -12.22 18.60
N TYR A 259 -0.91 -12.29 19.39
CA TYR A 259 -2.22 -11.73 19.09
C TYR A 259 -2.77 -11.03 20.34
N CYS A 260 -3.57 -9.99 20.15
CA CYS A 260 -4.27 -9.37 21.27
C CYS A 260 -5.48 -10.21 21.72
N SER A 261 -6.06 -10.99 20.80
CA SER A 261 -7.26 -11.79 21.04
C SER A 261 -7.35 -13.02 20.13
N ALA A 262 -8.27 -13.94 20.46
CA ALA A 262 -8.55 -15.12 19.64
C ALA A 262 -9.18 -14.76 18.28
N GLU A 263 -9.93 -13.66 18.21
CA GLU A 263 -10.48 -13.11 16.97
C GLU A 263 -9.34 -12.68 16.02
N CYS A 264 -8.38 -11.90 16.52
CA CYS A 264 -7.20 -11.51 15.75
C CYS A 264 -6.40 -12.72 15.26
N GLN A 265 -6.29 -13.75 16.09
CA GLN A 265 -5.67 -15.01 15.68
C GLN A 265 -6.47 -15.69 14.56
N LYS A 266 -7.79 -15.78 14.68
CA LYS A 266 -8.67 -16.41 13.67
C LYS A 266 -8.62 -15.65 12.34
N ASP A 267 -8.62 -14.33 12.38
CA ASP A 267 -8.55 -13.46 11.21
C ASP A 267 -7.23 -13.61 10.46
N ASP A 268 -6.12 -13.74 11.20
CA ASP A 268 -4.81 -13.98 10.62
C ASP A 268 -4.57 -15.45 10.25
N TRP A 269 -5.31 -16.40 10.83
CA TRP A 269 -5.03 -17.84 10.69
C TRP A 269 -4.97 -18.31 9.24
N LYS A 270 -5.82 -17.75 8.37
CA LYS A 270 -5.82 -18.02 6.92
C LYS A 270 -4.44 -17.78 6.28
N TYR A 271 -3.67 -16.83 6.80
CA TYR A 271 -2.32 -16.50 6.35
C TYR A 271 -1.26 -17.18 7.22
N HIS A 272 -1.36 -17.06 8.55
CA HIS A 272 -0.40 -17.57 9.53
C HIS A 272 -0.09 -19.06 9.33
N LYS A 273 -1.11 -19.88 9.06
CA LYS A 273 -0.94 -21.32 8.82
C LYS A 273 0.09 -21.66 7.73
N THR A 274 0.35 -20.74 6.79
CA THR A 274 1.27 -20.98 5.66
C THR A 274 2.76 -20.84 6.02
N TYR A 275 3.06 -20.13 7.11
CA TYR A 275 4.41 -19.82 7.59
C TYR A 275 4.62 -20.11 9.09
N CYS A 276 3.60 -20.62 9.79
CA CYS A 276 3.68 -21.04 11.18
C CYS A 276 4.88 -21.97 11.41
N GLY A 277 5.77 -21.59 12.33
CA GLY A 277 6.97 -22.36 12.68
C GLY A 277 8.13 -22.23 11.68
N LYS A 278 8.01 -21.37 10.66
CA LYS A 278 9.10 -21.05 9.71
C LYS A 278 9.82 -19.74 10.04
N GLU A 279 9.34 -19.01 11.04
CA GLU A 279 9.93 -17.75 11.48
C GLU A 279 11.12 -18.04 12.39
N GLU A 280 12.23 -17.34 12.19
CA GLU A 280 13.42 -17.48 13.05
C GLU A 280 13.19 -16.85 14.42
N PRO A 281 13.68 -17.45 15.52
CA PRO A 281 13.58 -16.85 16.84
C PRO A 281 14.23 -15.47 16.89
N ILE A 282 13.70 -14.59 17.75
CA ILE A 282 14.36 -13.32 18.08
C ILE A 282 15.65 -13.66 18.84
N PRO A 283 16.84 -13.23 18.36
CA PRO A 283 18.11 -13.41 19.07
C PRO A 283 18.03 -12.89 20.50
N GLU A 284 18.63 -13.60 21.44
CA GLU A 284 18.50 -13.30 22.89
C GLU A 284 19.08 -11.94 23.25
N GLU A 285 20.17 -11.54 22.59
CA GLU A 285 20.80 -10.23 22.70
C GLU A 285 19.80 -9.09 22.40
N CYS A 286 18.95 -9.30 21.41
CA CYS A 286 17.93 -8.34 21.02
C CYS A 286 16.75 -8.30 22.02
N LYS A 287 16.40 -9.43 22.64
CA LYS A 287 15.34 -9.46 23.67
C LYS A 287 15.73 -8.66 24.90
N ARG A 288 16.95 -8.88 25.42
CA ARG A 288 17.48 -8.13 26.57
C ARG A 288 17.47 -6.63 26.31
N TYR A 289 17.90 -6.23 25.11
CA TYR A 289 17.91 -4.82 24.72
C TYR A 289 16.50 -4.21 24.66
N LEU A 290 15.51 -4.95 24.15
CA LEU A 290 14.11 -4.48 24.11
C LEU A 290 13.48 -4.38 25.50
N GLU A 291 13.85 -5.27 26.43
CA GLU A 291 13.41 -5.23 27.82
C GLU A 291 13.99 -4.01 28.55
N ASP A 292 15.23 -3.62 28.26
CA ASP A 292 15.86 -2.40 28.80
C ASP A 292 15.25 -1.10 28.22
N MET A 293 14.53 -1.16 27.09
CA MET A 293 13.89 -0.03 26.41
C MET A 293 12.41 0.20 26.78
N LEU A 294 11.76 -0.73 27.50
CA LEU A 294 10.31 -0.74 27.79
C LEU A 294 9.96 -0.33 29.23
#